data_AF-A0A9E3TYK8-F1
#
_entry.id   AF-A0A9E3TYK8-F1
#
_cell.length_a   1.000
_cell.length_b   1.000
_cell.length_c   1.000
_cell.angle_alpha   90.00
_cell.angle_beta   90.00
_cell.angle_gamma   90.00
#
_symmetry.space_group_name_H-M   'P 1'
#
loop_
_entity.id
_entity.type
_entity.pdbx_description
1 polymer ?
#
loop_
_entity_poly.entity_id
_entity_poly.type
_entity_poly.pdbx_seq_one_letter_code
_entity_poly.pdbx_strand_id
1 'polypeptide(L)'
;MTPEQHNEAQRIAYSFALERGGGSLPPYDADAAKQDFCAASAQVLNGQSVVPTRLEDQLEVLDTFVDSAEELFNSSYLKQIQQNGLSVKREWTPNSLTTSTTSPEHEAAKAVILTLRMFCQNNDATSLGNIAAMLKTMNPAPAVHSNFTKSRTNFNNYLNSKPSVGFPDTAGANTRRQIWDTFLYGMFAHAHISKRRTIKQWQSQPYAEEIRMQFDLIVVEFIKVVTIMSKACKTIADDKRQIGS
;
A
#
# COMPACT_ATOMS: atom_id res chain seq x y z
N MET A 1 -6.01 5.74 -20.84
CA MET A 1 -5.40 5.74 -19.49
C MET A 1 -6.52 5.45 -18.48
N THR A 2 -6.36 4.47 -17.58
CA THR A 2 -7.33 4.19 -16.51
C THR A 2 -7.31 5.29 -15.43
N PRO A 3 -8.31 5.39 -14.54
CA PRO A 3 -8.29 6.34 -13.43
C PRO A 3 -7.04 6.20 -12.55
N GLU A 4 -6.55 4.98 -12.31
CA GLU A 4 -5.34 4.72 -11.55
C GLU A 4 -4.08 5.20 -12.28
N GLN A 5 -3.98 4.94 -13.59
CA GLN A 5 -2.87 5.42 -14.41
C GLN A 5 -2.88 6.96 -14.49
N HIS A 6 -4.06 7.57 -14.56
CA HIS A 6 -4.20 9.03 -14.54
C HIS A 6 -3.71 9.61 -13.21
N ASN A 7 -4.11 9.03 -12.07
CA ASN A 7 -3.65 9.46 -10.76
C ASN A 7 -2.13 9.29 -10.59
N GLU A 8 -1.55 8.22 -11.13
CA GLU A 8 -0.10 8.02 -11.10
C GLU A 8 0.63 9.02 -11.99
N ALA A 9 0.09 9.33 -13.18
CA ALA A 9 0.64 10.36 -14.06
C ALA A 9 0.58 11.74 -13.38
N GLN A 10 -0.48 12.05 -12.63
CA GLN A 10 -0.55 13.28 -11.83
C GLN A 10 0.54 13.31 -10.74
N ARG A 11 0.81 12.18 -10.08
CA ARG A 11 1.86 12.09 -9.06
C ARG A 11 3.26 12.30 -9.64
N ILE A 12 3.56 11.67 -10.78
CA ILE A 12 4.85 11.79 -11.46
C ILE A 12 5.04 13.22 -12.03
N ALA A 13 3.98 13.81 -12.60
CA ALA A 13 4.02 15.20 -13.06
C ALA A 13 4.32 16.17 -11.92
N TYR A 14 3.78 15.90 -10.73
CA TYR A 14 4.06 16.69 -9.54
C TYR A 14 5.53 16.61 -9.10
N SER A 15 6.18 15.43 -9.21
CA SER A 15 7.63 15.33 -8.95
C SER A 15 8.46 16.11 -9.96
N PHE A 16 8.12 16.11 -11.26
CA PHE A 16 8.83 16.90 -12.26
C PHE A 16 8.74 18.40 -11.97
N ALA A 17 7.56 18.87 -11.57
CA ALA A 17 7.38 20.26 -11.16
C ALA A 17 8.28 20.62 -9.97
N LEU A 18 8.39 19.75 -8.97
CA LEU A 18 9.28 19.96 -7.83
C LEU A 18 10.76 19.96 -8.22
N GLU A 19 11.20 19.06 -9.09
CA GLU A 19 12.59 19.02 -9.57
C GLU A 19 12.95 20.30 -10.31
N ARG A 20 12.07 20.76 -11.20
CA ARG A 20 12.24 22.03 -11.94
C ARG A 20 12.31 23.24 -11.02
N GLY A 21 11.58 23.23 -9.91
CA GLY A 21 11.62 24.28 -8.89
C GLY A 21 12.65 24.05 -7.79
N GLY A 22 13.63 23.15 -7.97
CA GLY A 22 14.71 22.93 -7.01
C GLY A 22 14.25 22.40 -5.65
N GLY A 23 13.22 21.55 -5.64
CA GLY A 23 12.60 21.00 -4.42
C GLY A 23 11.44 21.82 -3.88
N SER A 24 11.06 22.90 -4.55
CA SER A 24 9.87 23.70 -4.27
C SER A 24 8.97 23.76 -5.51
N LEU A 25 7.68 24.04 -5.33
CA LEU A 25 6.80 24.21 -6.50
C LEU A 25 7.14 25.53 -7.18
N PRO A 26 7.47 25.52 -8.49
CA PRO A 26 7.66 26.76 -9.23
C PRO A 26 6.33 27.51 -9.33
N PRO A 27 6.36 28.82 -9.66
CA PRO A 27 5.16 29.55 -10.05
C PRO A 27 4.37 28.77 -11.10
N TYR A 28 3.05 28.77 -10.97
CA TYR A 28 2.20 28.00 -11.86
C TYR A 28 2.37 28.45 -13.32
N ASP A 29 2.66 27.47 -14.17
CA ASP A 29 2.81 27.61 -15.61
C ASP A 29 2.01 26.48 -16.27
N ALA A 30 0.98 26.87 -17.03
CA ALA A 30 0.04 25.92 -17.63
C ALA A 30 0.68 25.08 -18.73
N ASP A 31 1.63 25.64 -19.50
CA ASP A 31 2.29 24.92 -20.59
C ASP A 31 3.30 23.93 -20.03
N ALA A 32 4.05 24.34 -18.99
CA ALA A 32 4.97 23.45 -18.32
C ALA A 32 4.22 22.33 -17.55
N ALA A 33 3.12 22.64 -16.87
CA ALA A 33 2.29 21.62 -16.21
C ALA A 33 1.70 20.60 -17.20
N LYS A 34 1.30 21.06 -18.39
CA LYS A 34 0.84 20.19 -19.47
C LYS A 34 1.97 19.31 -20.00
N GLN A 35 3.17 19.85 -20.20
CA GLN A 35 4.34 19.07 -20.60
C GLN A 35 4.74 18.03 -19.54
N ASP A 36 4.80 18.42 -18.26
CA ASP A 36 5.09 17.53 -17.13
C ASP A 36 4.06 16.39 -17.08
N PHE A 37 2.77 16.70 -17.24
CA PHE A 37 1.71 15.69 -17.29
C PHE A 37 1.77 14.80 -18.53
N CYS A 38 2.11 15.34 -19.71
CA CYS A 38 2.31 14.55 -20.92
C CYS A 38 3.52 13.61 -20.80
N ALA A 39 4.64 14.09 -20.24
CA ALA A 39 5.83 13.29 -19.99
C ALA A 39 5.57 12.21 -18.93
N ALA A 40 4.84 12.55 -17.87
CA ALA A 40 4.43 11.62 -16.83
C ALA A 40 3.42 10.59 -17.34
N SER A 41 2.44 11.02 -18.15
CA SER A 41 1.51 10.11 -18.83
C SER A 41 2.26 9.21 -19.80
N ALA A 42 3.24 9.74 -20.53
CA ALA A 42 4.13 8.95 -21.37
C ALA A 42 4.99 8.01 -20.53
N GLN A 43 5.44 8.35 -19.32
CA GLN A 43 6.11 7.40 -18.43
C GLN A 43 5.15 6.34 -17.84
N VAL A 44 3.90 6.67 -17.61
CA VAL A 44 2.90 5.71 -17.13
C VAL A 44 2.43 4.79 -18.27
N LEU A 45 2.44 5.29 -19.50
CA LEU A 45 2.01 4.56 -20.69
C LEU A 45 3.17 3.83 -21.40
N ASN A 46 4.38 4.41 -21.39
CA ASN A 46 5.61 3.91 -22.01
C ASN A 46 6.63 3.38 -21.00
N GLY A 47 6.46 3.63 -19.70
CA GLY A 47 7.10 2.82 -18.67
C GLY A 47 6.67 1.41 -19.00
N GLN A 48 7.60 0.66 -19.61
CA GLN A 48 7.39 -0.71 -20.03
C GLN A 48 6.63 -1.37 -18.91
N SER A 49 5.55 -2.04 -19.26
CA SER A 49 4.87 -2.93 -18.34
C SER A 49 5.94 -3.64 -17.52
N VAL A 50 6.07 -3.31 -16.23
CA VAL A 50 7.06 -3.94 -15.34
C VAL A 50 6.74 -5.43 -15.21
N VAL A 51 5.56 -5.82 -15.70
CA VAL A 51 5.16 -7.17 -16.00
C VAL A 51 6.01 -7.73 -17.15
N PRO A 52 6.85 -8.73 -16.86
CA PRO A 52 7.62 -9.40 -17.90
C PRO A 52 6.70 -10.13 -18.90
N THR A 53 7.20 -10.32 -20.11
CA THR A 53 6.48 -11.00 -21.21
C THR A 53 6.92 -12.44 -21.42
N ARG A 54 8.15 -12.81 -21.00
CA ARG A 54 8.64 -14.19 -21.06
C ARG A 54 8.09 -14.98 -19.89
N LEU A 55 7.69 -16.24 -20.14
CA LEU A 55 7.11 -17.09 -19.10
C LEU A 55 8.06 -17.31 -17.92
N GLU A 56 9.36 -17.50 -18.18
CA GLU A 56 10.39 -17.70 -17.14
C GLU A 56 10.44 -16.51 -16.16
N ASP A 57 10.58 -15.30 -16.69
CA ASP A 57 10.57 -14.05 -15.93
C ASP A 57 9.24 -13.86 -15.17
N GLN A 58 8.10 -14.24 -15.77
CA GLN A 58 6.79 -14.18 -15.11
C GLN A 58 6.71 -15.13 -13.91
N LEU A 59 7.27 -16.33 -14.02
CA LEU A 59 7.33 -17.29 -12.93
C LEU A 59 8.23 -16.78 -11.79
N GLU A 60 9.38 -16.16 -12.11
CA GLU A 60 10.27 -15.55 -11.12
C GLU A 60 9.58 -14.41 -10.36
N VAL A 61 8.79 -13.58 -11.05
CA VAL A 61 7.98 -12.54 -10.39
C VAL A 61 6.91 -13.14 -9.49
N LEU A 62 6.26 -14.24 -9.89
CA LEU A 62 5.29 -14.94 -9.03
C LEU A 62 5.97 -15.55 -7.79
N ASP A 63 7.15 -16.14 -7.94
CA ASP A 63 7.92 -16.69 -6.82
C ASP A 63 8.32 -15.59 -5.84
N THR A 64 8.86 -14.48 -6.35
CA THR A 64 9.22 -13.31 -5.53
C THR A 64 8.01 -12.77 -4.76
N PHE A 65 6.84 -12.71 -5.40
CA PHE A 65 5.59 -12.33 -4.75
C PHE A 65 5.22 -13.29 -3.62
N VAL A 66 5.33 -14.59 -3.86
CA VAL A 66 5.00 -15.64 -2.89
C VAL A 66 5.95 -15.60 -1.69
N ASP A 67 7.24 -15.52 -1.93
CA ASP A 67 8.27 -15.48 -0.89
C ASP A 67 8.11 -14.23 -0.02
N SER A 68 7.89 -13.08 -0.64
CA SER A 68 7.63 -11.81 0.08
C SER A 68 6.36 -11.87 0.93
N ALA A 69 5.31 -12.54 0.43
CA ALA A 69 4.07 -12.74 1.18
C ALA A 69 4.25 -13.70 2.37
N GLU A 70 5.10 -14.72 2.23
CA GLU A 70 5.46 -15.65 3.29
C GLU A 70 6.32 -14.97 4.36
N GLU A 71 7.27 -14.12 3.97
CA GLU A 71 8.06 -13.31 4.88
C GLU A 71 7.16 -12.40 5.74
N LEU A 72 6.20 -11.71 5.10
CA LEU A 72 5.21 -10.89 5.81
C LEU A 72 4.41 -11.70 6.82
N PHE A 73 3.92 -12.88 6.41
CA PHE A 73 3.13 -13.76 7.28
C PHE A 73 3.92 -14.22 8.52
N ASN A 74 5.23 -14.44 8.36
CA ASN A 74 6.13 -14.90 9.40
C ASN A 74 6.87 -13.77 10.17
N SER A 75 6.53 -12.51 9.87
CA SER A 75 7.19 -11.33 10.42
C SER A 75 7.10 -11.21 11.95
N SER A 76 8.08 -10.54 12.55
CA SER A 76 8.05 -10.19 13.99
C SER A 76 6.82 -9.35 14.34
N TYR A 77 6.39 -8.48 13.44
CA TYR A 77 5.20 -7.65 13.59
C TYR A 77 3.93 -8.49 13.84
N LEU A 78 3.65 -9.48 12.97
CA LEU A 78 2.48 -10.35 13.17
C LEU A 78 2.61 -11.23 14.40
N LYS A 79 3.81 -11.73 14.69
CA LYS A 79 4.07 -12.51 15.93
C LYS A 79 3.75 -11.69 17.18
N GLN A 80 4.15 -10.42 17.23
CA GLN A 80 3.84 -9.52 18.35
C GLN A 80 2.32 -9.29 18.48
N ILE A 81 1.60 -9.12 17.37
CA ILE A 81 0.13 -8.99 17.40
C ILE A 81 -0.53 -10.28 17.90
N GLN A 82 -0.08 -11.45 17.44
CA GLN A 82 -0.63 -12.74 17.87
C GLN A 82 -0.41 -12.99 19.36
N GLN A 83 0.73 -12.56 19.90
CA GLN A 83 1.08 -12.75 21.31
C GLN A 83 0.39 -11.74 22.23
N ASN A 84 0.35 -10.46 21.83
CA ASN A 84 -0.02 -9.37 22.72
C ASN A 84 -1.37 -8.71 22.36
N GLY A 85 -1.89 -8.98 21.17
CA GLY A 85 -3.04 -8.28 20.62
C GLY A 85 -2.75 -6.84 20.18
N LEU A 86 -3.80 -6.15 19.75
CA LEU A 86 -3.81 -4.71 19.54
C LEU A 86 -4.81 -4.10 20.54
N SER A 87 -4.39 -3.10 21.32
CA SER A 87 -5.31 -2.43 22.25
C SER A 87 -4.95 -0.97 22.49
N VAL A 88 -5.98 -0.16 22.74
CA VAL A 88 -5.86 1.18 23.29
C VAL A 88 -6.69 1.19 24.58
N LYS A 89 -6.05 1.50 25.71
CA LYS A 89 -6.68 1.59 27.01
C LYS A 89 -6.65 3.04 27.47
N ARG A 90 -7.80 3.51 27.96
CA ARG A 90 -7.97 4.86 28.51
C ARG A 90 -8.35 4.72 29.97
N GLU A 91 -7.57 5.33 30.84
CA GLU A 91 -7.81 5.34 32.28
C GLU A 91 -8.07 6.78 32.71
N TRP A 92 -9.27 6.99 33.26
CA TRP A 92 -9.67 8.28 33.79
C TRP A 92 -9.45 8.31 35.30
N THR A 93 -8.65 9.26 35.77
CA THR A 93 -8.56 9.63 37.18
C THR A 93 -9.20 11.00 37.38
N PRO A 94 -9.53 11.42 38.61
CA PRO A 94 -10.09 12.74 38.87
C PRO A 94 -9.26 13.91 38.31
N ASN A 95 -7.95 13.72 38.11
CA ASN A 95 -7.02 14.76 37.70
C ASN A 95 -6.35 14.51 36.33
N SER A 96 -6.57 13.35 35.70
CA SER A 96 -5.86 12.98 34.47
C SER A 96 -6.59 11.94 33.64
N LEU A 97 -6.47 12.04 32.32
CA LEU A 97 -6.73 10.95 31.39
C LEU A 97 -5.39 10.38 30.93
N THR A 98 -5.10 9.13 31.30
CA THR A 98 -3.94 8.41 30.78
C THR A 98 -4.38 7.48 29.65
N THR A 99 -3.55 7.36 28.62
CA THR A 99 -3.77 6.43 27.51
C THR A 99 -2.56 5.50 27.45
N SER A 100 -2.81 4.19 27.37
CA SER A 100 -1.77 3.19 27.11
C SER A 100 -2.15 2.35 25.91
N THR A 101 -1.15 1.86 25.19
CA THR A 101 -1.36 1.11 23.95
C THR A 101 -0.56 -0.17 23.93
N THR A 102 -1.15 -1.21 23.36
CA THR A 102 -0.45 -2.41 22.94
C THR A 102 -0.43 -2.41 21.42
N SER A 103 0.74 -2.19 20.85
CA SER A 103 0.99 -2.21 19.41
C SER A 103 2.38 -2.78 19.14
N PRO A 104 2.65 -3.27 17.92
CA PRO A 104 3.99 -3.73 17.57
C PRO A 104 5.01 -2.60 17.64
N GLU A 105 6.25 -3.00 17.93
CA GLU A 105 7.39 -2.08 18.00
C GLU A 105 7.63 -1.37 16.67
N HIS A 106 8.19 -0.15 16.76
CA HIS A 106 8.39 0.70 15.59
C HIS A 106 9.26 0.05 14.51
N GLU A 107 10.34 -0.65 14.89
CA GLU A 107 11.21 -1.33 13.93
C GLU A 107 10.52 -2.51 13.25
N ALA A 108 9.71 -3.29 13.98
CA ALA A 108 8.91 -4.36 13.41
C ALA A 108 7.88 -3.80 12.40
N ALA A 109 7.22 -2.68 12.74
CA ALA A 109 6.30 -2.00 11.85
C ALA A 109 7.02 -1.49 10.59
N LYS A 110 8.17 -0.84 10.75
CA LYS A 110 8.97 -0.31 9.63
C LYS A 110 9.39 -1.40 8.65
N ALA A 111 9.86 -2.55 9.16
CA ALA A 111 10.26 -3.69 8.33
C ALA A 111 9.09 -4.20 7.48
N VAL A 112 7.94 -4.49 8.11
CA VAL A 112 6.74 -4.96 7.40
C VAL A 112 6.24 -3.94 6.39
N ILE A 113 6.27 -2.65 6.71
CA ILE A 113 5.83 -1.59 5.80
C ILE A 113 6.72 -1.47 4.58
N LEU A 114 8.03 -1.67 4.73
CA LEU A 114 8.96 -1.68 3.62
C LEU A 114 8.62 -2.80 2.63
N THR A 115 8.33 -4.01 3.13
CA THR A 115 7.92 -5.14 2.29
C THR A 115 6.54 -4.91 1.68
N LEU A 116 5.57 -4.41 2.46
CA LEU A 116 4.21 -4.11 1.97
C LEU A 116 4.18 -3.06 0.85
N ARG A 117 5.15 -2.14 0.84
CA ARG A 117 5.29 -1.10 -0.17
C ARG A 117 5.45 -1.70 -1.57
N MET A 118 6.18 -2.80 -1.72
CA MET A 118 6.42 -3.48 -3.01
C MET A 118 5.09 -3.92 -3.65
N PHE A 119 4.13 -4.37 -2.84
CA PHE A 119 2.82 -4.76 -3.33
C PHE A 119 1.92 -3.58 -3.75
N CYS A 120 2.21 -2.36 -3.31
CA CYS A 120 1.38 -1.19 -3.60
C CYS A 120 1.83 -0.39 -4.82
N GLN A 121 3.15 -0.33 -5.04
CA GLN A 121 3.73 0.61 -5.98
C GLN A 121 3.85 -0.02 -7.36
N ASN A 122 3.19 0.57 -8.35
CA ASN A 122 3.15 0.00 -9.71
C ASN A 122 4.47 0.11 -10.47
N ASN A 123 5.51 0.68 -9.86
CA ASN A 123 6.88 0.62 -10.36
C ASN A 123 7.60 -0.70 -9.99
N ASP A 124 6.98 -1.56 -9.18
CA ASP A 124 7.49 -2.88 -8.81
C ASP A 124 6.71 -3.98 -9.55
N ALA A 125 7.40 -4.99 -10.11
CA ALA A 125 6.76 -6.09 -10.82
C ALA A 125 5.78 -6.89 -9.93
N THR A 126 6.06 -6.95 -8.62
CA THR A 126 5.24 -7.65 -7.63
C THR A 126 4.03 -6.85 -7.14
N SER A 127 3.81 -5.63 -7.66
CA SER A 127 2.65 -4.85 -7.26
C SER A 127 1.35 -5.61 -7.53
N LEU A 128 0.33 -5.44 -6.69
CA LEU A 128 -0.97 -6.09 -6.88
C LEU A 128 -1.60 -5.74 -8.24
N GLY A 129 -1.30 -4.55 -8.78
CA GLY A 129 -1.73 -4.11 -10.10
C GLY A 129 -1.01 -4.86 -11.21
N ASN A 130 0.32 -4.97 -11.11
CA ASN A 130 1.17 -5.60 -12.11
C ASN A 130 0.96 -7.11 -12.14
N ILE A 131 0.88 -7.78 -10.98
CA ILE A 131 0.49 -9.19 -10.92
C ILE A 131 -0.88 -9.41 -11.56
N ALA A 132 -1.89 -8.57 -11.25
CA ALA A 132 -3.21 -8.71 -11.88
C ALA A 132 -3.16 -8.60 -13.42
N ALA A 133 -2.31 -7.72 -13.96
CA ALA A 133 -2.12 -7.59 -15.40
C ALA A 133 -1.39 -8.81 -15.98
N MET A 134 -0.35 -9.30 -15.29
CA MET A 134 0.40 -10.50 -15.66
C MET A 134 -0.50 -11.73 -15.74
N LEU A 135 -1.32 -11.96 -14.71
CA LEU A 135 -2.20 -13.11 -14.65
C LEU A 135 -3.20 -13.13 -15.81
N LYS A 136 -3.64 -11.97 -16.34
CA LYS A 136 -4.49 -11.95 -17.54
C LYS A 136 -3.78 -12.53 -18.76
N THR A 137 -2.50 -12.23 -18.93
CA THR A 137 -1.70 -12.74 -20.06
C THR A 137 -1.35 -14.22 -19.92
N MET A 138 -1.17 -14.69 -18.68
CA MET A 138 -0.89 -16.10 -18.40
C MET A 138 -2.12 -17.00 -18.62
N ASN A 139 -3.33 -16.44 -18.70
CA ASN A 139 -4.58 -17.18 -18.90
C ASN A 139 -4.73 -18.40 -17.94
N PRO A 140 -4.73 -18.18 -16.62
CA PRO A 140 -4.90 -19.24 -15.62
C PRO A 140 -6.33 -19.76 -15.57
N ALA A 141 -6.56 -20.84 -14.82
CA ALA A 141 -7.89 -21.37 -14.58
C ALA A 141 -8.85 -20.28 -14.03
N PRO A 142 -10.10 -20.17 -14.53
CA PRO A 142 -11.02 -19.08 -14.17
C PRO A 142 -11.27 -18.94 -12.66
N ALA A 143 -11.31 -20.06 -11.93
CA ALA A 143 -11.50 -20.06 -10.47
C ALA A 143 -10.34 -19.37 -9.73
N VAL A 144 -9.09 -19.65 -10.13
CA VAL A 144 -7.89 -19.09 -9.50
C VAL A 144 -7.77 -17.58 -9.79
N HIS A 145 -8.02 -17.18 -11.04
CA HIS A 145 -8.08 -15.76 -11.41
C HIS A 145 -9.17 -14.99 -10.66
N SER A 146 -10.36 -15.59 -10.51
CA SER A 146 -11.49 -15.01 -9.78
C SER A 146 -11.14 -14.79 -8.31
N ASN A 147 -10.49 -15.76 -7.66
CA ASN A 147 -10.08 -15.65 -6.26
C ASN A 147 -9.09 -14.48 -6.03
N PHE A 148 -8.09 -14.35 -6.91
CA PHE A 148 -7.14 -13.23 -6.86
C PHE A 148 -7.86 -11.88 -7.05
N THR A 149 -8.66 -11.79 -8.11
CA THR A 149 -9.38 -10.55 -8.45
C THR A 149 -10.36 -10.12 -7.35
N LYS A 150 -11.12 -11.07 -6.80
CA LYS A 150 -12.06 -10.83 -5.71
C LYS A 150 -11.34 -10.34 -4.46
N SER A 151 -10.21 -10.94 -4.10
CA SER A 151 -9.40 -10.53 -2.94
C SER A 151 -8.91 -9.09 -3.10
N ARG A 152 -8.36 -8.75 -4.27
CA ARG A 152 -7.93 -7.38 -4.59
C ARG A 152 -9.08 -6.37 -4.55
N THR A 153 -10.24 -6.70 -5.12
CA THR A 153 -11.42 -5.83 -5.11
C THR A 153 -11.94 -5.60 -3.69
N ASN A 154 -12.03 -6.66 -2.89
CA ASN A 154 -12.47 -6.58 -1.50
C ASN A 154 -11.53 -5.71 -0.67
N PHE A 155 -10.22 -5.85 -0.85
CA PHE A 155 -9.24 -5.03 -0.16
C PHE A 155 -9.33 -3.55 -0.57
N ASN A 156 -9.52 -3.26 -1.84
CA ASN A 156 -9.75 -1.88 -2.30
C ASN A 156 -11.01 -1.28 -1.70
N ASN A 157 -12.10 -2.06 -1.62
CA ASN A 157 -13.33 -1.63 -0.97
C ASN A 157 -13.12 -1.39 0.54
N TYR A 158 -12.38 -2.27 1.21
CA TYR A 158 -11.98 -2.10 2.61
C TYR A 158 -11.20 -0.79 2.82
N LEU A 159 -10.19 -0.52 1.98
CA LEU A 159 -9.42 0.72 2.05
C LEU A 159 -10.29 1.97 1.77
N ASN A 160 -11.25 1.88 0.85
CA ASN A 160 -12.12 3.00 0.49
C ASN A 160 -13.23 3.27 1.53
N SER A 161 -13.45 2.35 2.47
CA SER A 161 -14.48 2.50 3.50
C SER A 161 -14.00 3.28 4.72
N LYS A 162 -14.94 3.76 5.53
CA LYS A 162 -14.68 4.54 6.75
C LYS A 162 -13.92 3.71 7.78
N PRO A 163 -12.98 4.30 8.55
CA PRO A 163 -12.31 3.61 9.66
C PRO A 163 -13.32 3.08 10.69
N SER A 164 -12.91 2.08 11.47
CA SER A 164 -13.82 1.43 12.42
C SER A 164 -14.22 2.36 13.57
N VAL A 165 -13.37 3.34 13.87
CA VAL A 165 -13.66 4.46 14.77
C VAL A 165 -13.79 5.72 13.91
N GLY A 166 -14.89 6.45 14.08
CA GLY A 166 -15.10 7.73 13.42
C GLY A 166 -14.24 8.82 14.06
N PHE A 167 -13.74 9.73 13.25
CA PHE A 167 -12.97 10.90 13.72
C PHE A 167 -13.67 12.18 13.29
N PRO A 168 -13.49 13.29 14.02
CA PRO A 168 -13.94 14.62 13.59
C PRO A 168 -13.36 15.00 12.22
N ASP A 169 -14.16 15.69 11.40
CA ASP A 169 -13.84 16.04 10.00
C ASP A 169 -12.51 16.79 9.82
N THR A 170 -12.06 17.52 10.84
CA THR A 170 -10.86 18.37 10.77
C THR A 170 -9.60 17.72 11.32
N ALA A 171 -9.70 16.52 11.91
CA ALA A 171 -8.60 16.06 12.75
C ALA A 171 -8.35 14.53 12.71
N GLY A 172 -9.08 13.78 11.88
CA GLY A 172 -8.73 12.40 11.52
C GLY A 172 -8.75 12.12 10.02
N ALA A 173 -9.17 10.90 9.65
CA ALA A 173 -9.27 10.44 8.28
C ALA A 173 -10.69 9.92 7.98
N ASN A 174 -11.16 10.18 6.76
CA ASN A 174 -12.47 9.76 6.29
C ASN A 174 -12.47 8.33 5.73
N THR A 175 -11.30 7.83 5.30
CA THR A 175 -11.15 6.47 4.77
C THR A 175 -9.90 5.78 5.31
N ARG A 176 -9.94 4.44 5.34
CA ARG A 176 -8.75 3.64 5.68
C ARG A 176 -7.58 3.90 4.72
N ARG A 177 -7.85 4.18 3.45
CA ARG A 177 -6.86 4.55 2.45
C ARG A 177 -6.10 5.82 2.84
N GLN A 178 -6.80 6.83 3.34
CA GLN A 178 -6.15 8.05 3.82
C GLN A 178 -5.22 7.77 5.01
N ILE A 179 -5.62 6.89 5.93
CA ILE A 179 -4.75 6.44 7.04
C ILE A 179 -3.51 5.74 6.49
N TRP A 180 -3.72 4.69 5.67
CA TRP A 180 -2.64 3.91 5.04
C TRP A 180 -1.62 4.81 4.34
N ASP A 181 -2.06 5.63 3.39
CA ASP A 181 -1.17 6.48 2.58
C ASP A 181 -0.44 7.49 3.45
N THR A 182 -1.11 8.05 4.46
CA THR A 182 -0.51 9.08 5.31
C THR A 182 0.57 8.53 6.23
N PHE A 183 0.38 7.33 6.80
CA PHE A 183 1.44 6.66 7.55
C PHE A 183 2.55 6.14 6.65
N LEU A 184 2.21 5.44 5.56
CA LEU A 184 3.20 4.90 4.62
C LEU A 184 4.14 6.01 4.14
N TYR A 185 3.61 7.13 3.66
CA TYR A 185 4.41 8.18 3.04
C TYR A 185 4.86 9.28 4.00
N GLY A 186 4.14 9.53 5.09
CA GLY A 186 4.46 10.57 6.07
C GLY A 186 5.35 10.10 7.21
N MET A 187 5.23 8.83 7.61
CA MET A 187 5.95 8.25 8.74
C MET A 187 7.06 7.28 8.32
N PHE A 188 6.79 6.34 7.40
CA PHE A 188 7.75 5.24 7.14
C PHE A 188 8.65 5.46 5.92
N ALA A 189 8.12 5.96 4.81
CA ALA A 189 8.90 6.22 3.60
C ALA A 189 9.49 7.64 3.54
N HIS A 190 9.11 8.53 4.47
CA HIS A 190 9.50 9.95 4.54
C HIS A 190 9.46 10.72 3.21
N ALA A 191 8.64 10.28 2.25
CA ALA A 191 8.64 10.80 0.89
C ALA A 191 7.80 12.07 0.72
N HIS A 192 6.88 12.38 1.66
CA HIS A 192 5.91 13.47 1.49
C HIS A 192 5.78 14.38 2.72
N ILE A 193 6.25 15.62 2.59
CA ILE A 193 6.22 16.66 3.65
C ILE A 193 4.79 16.95 4.12
N SER A 194 3.82 17.04 3.21
CA SER A 194 2.41 17.27 3.55
C SER A 194 1.85 16.15 4.42
N LYS A 195 2.11 14.89 4.08
CA LYS A 195 1.71 13.72 4.87
C LYS A 195 2.40 13.69 6.23
N ARG A 196 3.68 14.10 6.30
CA ARG A 196 4.39 14.23 7.58
C ARG A 196 3.75 15.30 8.48
N ARG A 197 3.28 16.42 7.91
CA ARG A 197 2.51 17.43 8.66
C ARG A 197 1.18 16.86 9.16
N THR A 198 0.47 16.10 8.33
CA THR A 198 -0.77 15.41 8.74
C THR A 198 -0.52 14.42 9.88
N ILE A 199 0.55 13.62 9.84
CA ILE A 199 0.93 12.72 10.96
C ILE A 199 1.15 13.52 12.25
N LYS A 200 1.92 14.62 12.20
CA LYS A 200 2.13 15.47 13.38
C LYS A 200 0.83 16.05 13.92
N GLN A 201 -0.08 16.45 13.04
CA GLN A 201 -1.40 16.94 13.43
C GLN A 201 -2.25 15.84 14.07
N TRP A 202 -2.27 14.62 13.53
CA TRP A 202 -2.98 13.49 14.11
C TRP A 202 -2.41 13.10 15.47
N GLN A 203 -1.08 13.14 15.62
CA GLN A 203 -0.39 12.87 16.88
C GLN A 203 -0.69 13.88 17.98
N SER A 204 -1.14 15.09 17.63
CA SER A 204 -1.55 16.10 18.63
C SER A 204 -3.03 15.97 19.04
N GLN A 205 -3.78 15.03 18.48
CA GLN A 205 -5.20 14.85 18.81
C GLN A 205 -5.40 13.89 19.99
N PRO A 206 -6.50 14.05 20.75
CA PRO A 206 -6.87 13.11 21.82
C PRO A 206 -7.12 11.66 21.37
N TYR A 207 -7.10 11.38 20.07
CA TYR A 207 -7.36 10.07 19.46
C TYR A 207 -6.23 9.61 18.53
N ALA A 208 -5.01 10.13 18.75
CA ALA A 208 -3.81 9.73 18.03
C ALA A 208 -3.59 8.19 18.07
N GLU A 209 -3.82 7.59 19.24
CA GLU A 209 -3.65 6.16 19.46
C GLU A 209 -4.69 5.32 18.72
N GLU A 210 -5.94 5.78 18.62
CA GLU A 210 -6.95 5.11 17.81
C GLU A 210 -6.62 5.19 16.32
N ILE A 211 -6.10 6.33 15.84
CA ILE A 211 -5.63 6.45 14.46
C ILE A 211 -4.48 5.47 14.20
N ARG A 212 -3.52 5.38 15.12
CA ARG A 212 -2.41 4.42 15.04
C ARG A 212 -2.90 2.98 15.04
N MET A 213 -3.84 2.63 15.92
CA MET A 213 -4.46 1.31 15.95
C MET A 213 -5.22 1.00 14.66
N GLN A 214 -5.94 1.97 14.06
CA GLN A 214 -6.57 1.79 12.75
C GLN A 214 -5.53 1.49 11.67
N PHE A 215 -4.37 2.14 11.70
CA PHE A 215 -3.27 1.81 10.79
C PHE A 215 -2.80 0.36 10.98
N ASP A 216 -2.57 -0.07 12.22
CA ASP A 216 -2.10 -1.44 12.50
C ASP A 216 -3.13 -2.50 12.05
N LEU A 217 -4.43 -2.22 12.19
CA LEU A 217 -5.50 -3.07 11.64
C LEU A 217 -5.48 -3.14 10.11
N ILE A 218 -5.19 -2.02 9.43
CA ILE A 218 -5.04 -2.00 7.98
C ILE A 218 -3.86 -2.85 7.54
N VAL A 219 -2.72 -2.78 8.24
CA VAL A 219 -1.54 -3.61 7.99
C VAL A 219 -1.89 -5.09 8.09
N VAL A 220 -2.61 -5.49 9.15
CA VAL A 220 -3.04 -6.90 9.34
C VAL A 220 -3.94 -7.36 8.19
N GLU A 221 -4.94 -6.56 7.82
CA GLU A 221 -5.85 -6.91 6.72
C GLU A 221 -5.09 -6.99 5.39
N PHE A 222 -4.10 -6.12 5.17
CA PHE A 222 -3.28 -6.15 3.98
C PHE A 222 -2.42 -7.42 3.91
N ILE A 223 -1.70 -7.78 4.97
CA ILE A 223 -0.91 -9.02 5.00
C ILE A 223 -1.80 -10.22 4.71
N LYS A 224 -2.97 -10.31 5.37
CA LYS A 224 -3.95 -11.37 5.12
C LYS A 224 -4.36 -11.46 3.64
N VAL A 225 -4.67 -10.33 3.00
CA VAL A 225 -5.04 -10.29 1.58
C VAL A 225 -3.89 -10.73 0.69
N VAL A 226 -2.67 -10.23 0.93
CA VAL A 226 -1.47 -10.61 0.18
C VAL A 226 -1.19 -12.11 0.32
N THR A 227 -1.32 -12.68 1.52
CA THR A 227 -1.19 -14.13 1.75
C THR A 227 -2.26 -14.96 1.03
N ILE A 228 -3.49 -14.46 0.92
CA ILE A 228 -4.54 -15.14 0.13
C ILE A 228 -4.18 -15.10 -1.37
N MET A 229 -3.74 -13.94 -1.85
CA MET A 229 -3.37 -13.74 -3.25
C MET A 229 -2.12 -14.54 -3.63
N SER A 230 -1.15 -14.70 -2.72
CA SER A 230 0.06 -15.48 -2.98
C SER A 230 -0.23 -16.97 -3.18
N LYS A 231 -1.22 -17.52 -2.48
CA LYS A 231 -1.69 -18.90 -2.73
C LYS A 231 -2.19 -19.08 -4.16
N ALA A 232 -2.93 -18.10 -4.69
CA ALA A 232 -3.37 -18.13 -6.08
C ALA A 232 -2.19 -18.02 -7.06
N CYS A 233 -1.23 -17.13 -6.79
CA CYS A 233 0.01 -17.01 -7.57
C CYS A 233 0.79 -18.33 -7.61
N LYS A 234 0.96 -18.99 -6.46
CA LYS A 234 1.64 -20.28 -6.35
C LYS A 234 0.98 -21.36 -7.19
N THR A 235 -0.35 -21.53 -7.07
CA THR A 235 -1.09 -22.48 -7.91
C THR A 235 -0.88 -22.24 -9.40
N ILE A 236 -0.91 -20.97 -9.84
CA ILE A 236 -0.69 -20.63 -11.25
C ILE A 236 0.74 -20.95 -11.68
N ALA A 237 1.73 -20.64 -10.86
CA ALA A 237 3.12 -20.93 -11.16
C ALA A 237 3.36 -22.45 -11.32
N ASP A 238 2.81 -23.25 -10.40
CA ASP A 238 2.92 -24.71 -10.44
C ASP A 238 2.23 -25.32 -11.67
N ASP A 239 1.01 -24.86 -12.00
CA ASP A 239 0.28 -25.30 -13.20
C ASP A 239 1.07 -25.01 -14.48
N LYS A 240 1.69 -23.83 -14.58
CA LYS A 240 2.47 -23.44 -15.78
C LYS A 240 3.76 -24.21 -15.93
N ARG A 241 4.43 -24.56 -14.82
CA ARG A 241 5.64 -25.40 -14.87
C ARG A 241 5.34 -26.82 -15.38
N GLN A 242 4.19 -27.39 -15.00
CA GLN A 242 3.78 -28.73 -15.46
C GLN A 242 3.42 -28.78 -16.95
N ILE A 243 2.98 -27.68 -17.54
CA ILE A 243 2.66 -27.60 -18.99
C ILE A 243 3.93 -27.39 -19.83
N GLY A 244 4.97 -26.78 -19.25
CA GLY A 244 6.25 -26.51 -19.91
C GLY A 244 7.28 -27.64 -19.84
N SER A 245 7.04 -28.67 -19.01
CA SER A 245 7.85 -29.89 -18.87
C SER A 245 7.35 -31.01 -19.77
#